data_AF-A0A7G2JZH8-F1
#
_entry.id   AF-A0A7G2JZH8-F1
#
_cell.length_a   1.000
_cell.length_b   1.000
_cell.length_c   1.000
_cell.angle_alpha   90.00
_cell.angle_beta   90.00
_cell.angle_gamma   90.00
#
_symmetry.space_group_name_H-M   'P 1'
#
loop_
_entity.id
_entity.type
_entity.pdbx_description
1 polymer ?
#
loop_
_entity_poly.entity_id
_entity_poly.type
_entity_poly.pdbx_seq_one_letter_code
_entity_poly.pdbx_strand_id
1 'polypeptide(L)'
;MVPHGWAIDASGIILHTQGMPMTSMYNPHRNPLVDWLWTIARQRFGGKMHARQNGIKPFLSHVCKGEMGYYLPDEDFGAEQSVFVDFFGTYKATLPGLNKMAKLSKAVVIPMFPRYNAETGKYEM
;
A
#
# COMPACT_ATOMS: atom_id res chain seq x y z
N MET A 1 -6.33 2.85 0.99
CA MET A 1 -5.78 2.93 -0.38
C MET A 1 -5.04 4.23 -0.49
N VAL A 2 -3.80 4.20 -0.96
CA VAL A 2 -2.91 5.37 -1.01
C VAL A 2 -2.14 5.35 -2.33
N PRO A 3 -2.01 6.47 -3.07
CA PRO A 3 -1.16 6.51 -4.26
C PRO A 3 0.33 6.60 -3.89
N HIS A 4 1.20 6.38 -4.86
CA HIS A 4 2.63 6.62 -4.76
C HIS A 4 2.92 8.12 -4.57
N GLY A 5 3.06 8.54 -3.31
CA GLY A 5 3.37 9.91 -2.90
C GLY A 5 4.56 9.99 -1.94
N TRP A 6 4.91 11.21 -1.53
CA TRP A 6 6.12 11.48 -0.75
C TRP A 6 6.06 10.90 0.67
N ALA A 7 4.89 10.91 1.30
CA ALA A 7 4.72 10.50 2.71
C ALA A 7 4.32 9.03 2.88
N ILE A 8 4.53 8.19 1.84
CA ILE A 8 3.91 6.87 1.75
C ILE A 8 4.38 5.86 2.80
N ASP A 9 5.66 5.89 3.18
CA ASP A 9 6.18 5.01 4.22
C ASP A 9 5.82 5.54 5.61
N ALA A 10 5.81 6.87 5.77
CA ALA A 10 5.50 7.51 7.05
C ALA A 10 4.05 7.27 7.49
N SER A 11 3.11 7.35 6.56
CA SER A 11 1.67 7.21 6.83
C SER A 11 1.29 5.84 7.40
N GLY A 12 1.79 4.75 6.81
CA GLY A 12 1.57 3.40 7.32
C GLY A 12 2.16 3.22 8.73
N ILE A 13 3.35 3.76 8.97
CA ILE A 13 3.98 3.73 10.29
C ILE A 13 3.14 4.51 11.31
N ILE A 14 2.74 5.75 10.99
CA ILE A 14 1.95 6.60 11.87
C ILE A 14 0.65 5.90 12.26
N LEU A 15 -0.11 5.39 11.29
CA LEU A 15 -1.36 4.67 11.57
C LEU A 15 -1.15 3.45 12.48
N HIS A 16 -0.08 2.68 12.25
CA HIS A 16 0.27 1.56 13.13
C HIS A 16 0.48 2.03 14.58
N THR A 17 1.23 3.12 14.77
CA THR A 17 1.47 3.68 16.11
C THR A 17 0.21 4.24 16.78
N GLN A 18 -0.84 4.55 16.01
CA GLN A 18 -2.16 4.96 16.51
C GLN A 18 -3.08 3.77 16.81
N GLY A 19 -2.54 2.54 16.87
CA GLY A 19 -3.31 1.34 17.22
C GLY A 19 -4.10 0.76 16.05
N MET A 20 -3.71 1.07 14.80
CA MET A 20 -4.29 0.48 13.59
C MET A 20 -3.28 -0.48 12.94
N PRO A 21 -3.32 -1.80 13.24
CA PRO A 21 -2.32 -2.73 12.74
C PRO A 21 -2.28 -2.75 11.21
N MET A 22 -1.18 -2.25 10.64
CA MET A 22 -1.01 -2.16 9.18
C MET A 22 -0.40 -3.43 8.57
N THR A 23 -0.98 -3.89 7.47
CA THR A 23 -0.43 -4.92 6.58
C THR A 23 -0.34 -4.38 5.16
N SER A 24 0.76 -4.63 4.45
CA SER A 24 1.02 -4.08 3.12
C SER A 24 1.65 -5.10 2.18
N MET A 25 1.56 -4.84 0.88
CA MET A 25 2.26 -5.59 -0.15
C MET A 25 3.50 -4.83 -0.64
N TYR A 26 4.52 -5.55 -1.09
CA TYR A 26 5.68 -4.95 -1.74
C TYR A 26 6.28 -5.86 -2.82
N ASN A 27 7.03 -5.24 -3.72
CA ASN A 27 7.92 -5.92 -4.65
C ASN A 27 9.33 -5.91 -4.06
N PRO A 28 9.96 -7.07 -3.80
CA PRO A 28 11.31 -7.11 -3.25
C PRO A 28 12.33 -6.44 -4.15
N HIS A 29 13.31 -5.77 -3.53
CA HIS A 29 14.40 -5.16 -4.28
C HIS A 29 15.34 -6.24 -4.84
N ARG A 30 15.91 -5.98 -6.03
CA ARG A 30 16.89 -6.88 -6.67
C ARG A 30 18.16 -7.05 -5.83
N ASN A 31 18.57 -6.02 -5.10
CA ASN A 31 19.73 -6.08 -4.21
C ASN A 31 19.27 -6.57 -2.82
N PRO A 32 19.77 -7.72 -2.34
CA PRO A 32 19.34 -8.29 -1.06
C PRO A 32 19.60 -7.39 0.15
N LEU A 33 20.67 -6.60 0.16
CA LEU A 33 20.96 -5.67 1.26
C LEU A 33 19.94 -4.53 1.32
N VAL A 34 19.57 -4.00 0.14
CA VAL A 34 18.56 -2.94 0.02
C VAL A 34 17.18 -3.50 0.41
N ASP A 35 16.85 -4.71 -0.04
CA ASP A 35 15.59 -5.38 0.31
C ASP A 35 15.47 -5.60 1.82
N TRP A 36 16.53 -6.12 2.44
CA TRP A 36 16.61 -6.29 3.89
C TRP A 36 16.44 -4.95 4.62
N LEU A 37 17.18 -3.91 4.22
CA LEU A 37 17.12 -2.59 4.85
C LEU A 37 15.70 -1.99 4.80
N TRP A 38 15.06 -2.02 3.64
CA TRP A 38 13.70 -1.49 3.48
C TRP A 38 12.67 -2.32 4.24
N THR A 39 12.82 -3.63 4.24
CA THR A 39 11.91 -4.53 4.97
C THR A 39 11.99 -4.26 6.47
N ILE A 40 13.19 -4.17 7.06
CA ILE A 40 13.33 -3.87 8.49
C ILE A 40 12.79 -2.47 8.81
N ALA A 41 13.03 -1.47 7.95
CA ALA A 41 12.58 -0.10 8.18
C ALA A 41 11.05 0.01 8.23
N ARG A 42 10.35 -0.75 7.38
CA ARG A 42 8.88 -0.81 7.32
C ARG A 42 8.27 -1.67 8.43
N GLN A 43 8.99 -2.71 8.89
CA GLN A 43 8.51 -3.63 9.92
C GLN A 43 8.86 -3.20 11.35
N ARG A 44 9.81 -2.27 11.55
CA ARG A 44 10.33 -1.91 12.90
C ARG A 44 9.27 -1.45 13.91
N PHE A 45 8.11 -1.01 13.44
CA PHE A 45 6.99 -0.58 14.30
C PHE A 45 5.88 -1.63 14.42
N GLY A 46 6.06 -2.84 13.88
CA GLY A 46 5.07 -3.92 13.92
C GLY A 46 4.23 -4.10 12.64
N GLY A 47 4.49 -3.28 11.61
CA GLY A 47 3.86 -3.44 10.29
C GLY A 47 4.24 -4.77 9.63
N LYS A 48 3.30 -5.35 8.87
CA LYS A 48 3.54 -6.61 8.14
C LYS A 48 3.71 -6.35 6.65
N MET A 49 4.74 -6.95 6.07
CA MET A 49 5.09 -6.81 4.66
C MET A 49 4.94 -8.15 3.96
N HIS A 50 4.12 -8.19 2.92
CA HIS A 50 3.88 -9.39 2.11
C HIS A 50 4.49 -9.21 0.73
N ALA A 51 5.50 -10.03 0.42
CA ALA A 51 6.12 -10.03 -0.90
C ALA A 51 5.09 -10.47 -1.95
N ARG A 52 4.95 -9.70 -3.02
CA ARG A 52 3.97 -9.95 -4.07
C ARG A 52 4.09 -11.33 -4.71
N GLN A 53 5.32 -11.83 -4.89
CA GLN A 53 5.53 -13.16 -5.49
C GLN A 53 4.92 -14.32 -4.67
N ASN A 54 4.66 -14.11 -3.38
CA ASN A 54 4.02 -15.11 -2.52
C ASN A 54 2.50 -15.13 -2.69
N GLY A 55 1.98 -14.32 -3.61
CA GLY A 55 0.57 -14.14 -3.85
C GLY A 55 -0.13 -13.27 -2.81
N ILE A 56 -1.39 -12.98 -3.10
CA ILE A 56 -2.20 -12.04 -2.33
C ILE A 56 -2.86 -12.66 -1.09
N LYS A 57 -2.87 -13.99 -0.99
CA LYS A 57 -3.59 -14.72 0.07
C LYS A 57 -3.10 -14.39 1.48
N PRO A 58 -1.78 -14.32 1.77
CA PRO A 58 -1.31 -13.95 3.10
C PRO A 58 -1.75 -12.55 3.52
N PHE A 59 -1.64 -11.58 2.62
CA PHE A 59 -2.12 -10.21 2.83
C PHE A 59 -3.62 -10.18 3.14
N LEU A 60 -4.45 -10.81 2.30
CA LEU A 60 -5.90 -10.86 2.52
C LEU A 60 -6.28 -11.56 3.82
N SER A 61 -5.55 -12.61 4.22
CA SER A 61 -5.79 -13.29 5.50
C SER A 61 -5.64 -12.34 6.68
N HIS A 62 -4.66 -11.44 6.67
CA HIS A 62 -4.50 -10.42 7.71
C HIS A 62 -5.60 -9.36 7.65
N VAL A 63 -5.97 -8.90 6.46
CA VAL A 63 -7.09 -7.94 6.31
C VAL A 63 -8.40 -8.54 6.84
N CYS A 64 -8.69 -9.81 6.54
CA CYS A 64 -9.87 -10.49 7.05
C CYS A 64 -9.85 -10.70 8.58
N LYS A 65 -8.69 -10.62 9.23
CA LYS A 65 -8.54 -10.66 10.70
C LYS A 65 -8.73 -9.29 11.36
N GLY A 66 -9.00 -8.24 10.58
CA GLY A 66 -9.22 -6.88 11.07
C GLY A 66 -7.98 -5.98 10.99
N GLU A 67 -6.91 -6.41 10.31
CA GLU A 67 -5.76 -5.53 10.04
C GLU A 67 -6.06 -4.57 8.88
N MET A 68 -5.45 -3.39 8.91
CA MET A 68 -5.62 -2.37 7.89
C MET A 68 -4.77 -2.70 6.66
N GLY A 69 -5.45 -3.00 5.55
CA GLY A 69 -4.80 -3.24 4.25
C GLY A 69 -4.30 -1.95 3.62
N TYR A 70 -2.98 -1.77 3.59
CA TYR A 70 -2.31 -0.68 2.90
C TYR A 70 -1.97 -1.10 1.46
N TYR A 71 -2.65 -0.49 0.48
CA TYR A 71 -2.56 -0.89 -0.93
C TYR A 71 -2.54 0.31 -1.87
N LEU A 72 -1.71 0.20 -2.90
CA LEU A 72 -1.38 1.23 -3.87
C LEU A 72 -1.84 0.75 -5.27
N PRO A 73 -2.94 1.28 -5.82
CA PRO A 73 -3.52 0.79 -7.07
C PRO A 73 -2.97 1.49 -8.32
N ASP A 74 -2.15 2.52 -8.16
CA ASP A 74 -1.66 3.42 -9.19
C ASP A 74 -0.38 2.92 -9.89
N GLU A 75 -0.20 1.60 -9.93
CA GLU A 75 0.87 0.94 -10.67
C GLU A 75 0.39 0.47 -12.06
N ASP A 76 1.36 0.22 -12.94
CA ASP A 76 1.17 -0.40 -14.26
C ASP A 76 1.91 -1.74 -14.32
N PHE A 77 1.18 -2.84 -14.50
CA PHE A 77 1.74 -4.19 -14.66
C PHE A 77 1.68 -4.70 -16.10
N GLY A 78 1.53 -3.81 -17.07
CA GLY A 78 1.30 -4.11 -18.47
C GLY A 78 -0.18 -4.15 -18.81
N ALA A 79 -0.46 -4.04 -20.11
CA ALA A 79 -1.82 -3.88 -20.64
C ALA A 79 -2.76 -5.05 -20.29
N GLU A 80 -2.24 -6.28 -20.21
CA GLU A 80 -3.04 -7.47 -19.89
C GLU A 80 -3.48 -7.54 -18.41
N GLN A 81 -2.74 -6.89 -17.52
CA GLN A 81 -2.97 -6.95 -16.06
C GLN A 81 -3.59 -5.68 -15.50
N SER A 82 -3.80 -4.68 -16.36
CA SER A 82 -4.27 -3.35 -15.97
C SER A 82 -5.60 -3.05 -16.66
N VAL A 83 -6.43 -2.26 -15.99
CA VAL A 83 -7.53 -1.56 -16.66
C VAL A 83 -7.08 -0.15 -16.94
N PHE A 84 -7.54 0.43 -18.03
CA PHE A 84 -7.25 1.82 -18.33
C PHE A 84 -8.47 2.67 -17.98
N VAL A 85 -8.23 3.85 -17.40
CA VAL A 85 -9.27 4.78 -16.94
C VAL A 85 -8.85 6.22 -17.21
N ASP A 86 -9.83 7.12 -17.28
CA ASP A 86 -9.55 8.56 -17.41
C ASP A 86 -8.86 9.08 -16.15
N PHE A 87 -7.71 9.72 -16.33
CA PHE A 87 -6.92 10.31 -15.26
C PHE A 87 -6.15 11.54 -15.76
N PHE A 88 -6.44 12.70 -15.17
CA PHE A 88 -5.83 13.99 -15.52
C PHE A 88 -5.82 14.30 -17.04
N GLY A 89 -6.95 14.08 -17.72
CA GLY A 89 -7.12 14.44 -19.13
C GLY A 89 -6.47 13.46 -20.12
N THR A 90 -6.07 12.28 -19.66
CA THR A 90 -5.57 11.19 -20.51
C THR A 90 -5.97 9.84 -19.95
N TYR A 91 -5.76 8.77 -20.73
CA TYR A 91 -6.12 7.41 -20.34
C TYR A 91 -4.89 6.71 -19.74
N LYS A 92 -4.99 6.25 -18.49
CA LYS A 92 -3.87 5.64 -17.75
C LYS A 92 -4.22 4.26 -17.21
N ALA A 93 -3.21 3.39 -17.15
CA ALA A 93 -3.30 2.07 -16.55
C ALA A 93 -3.43 2.15 -15.01
N THR A 94 -4.23 1.28 -14.43
CA THR A 94 -4.36 1.04 -12.98
C THR A 94 -4.71 -0.42 -12.71
N LEU A 95 -4.39 -0.90 -11.51
CA LEU A 95 -4.65 -2.27 -11.10
C LEU A 95 -6.13 -2.49 -10.75
N PRO A 96 -6.85 -3.44 -11.38
CA PRO A 96 -8.27 -3.69 -11.11
C PRO A 96 -8.51 -4.45 -9.78
N GLY A 97 -7.44 -4.88 -9.09
CA GLY A 97 -7.50 -5.82 -7.98
C GLY A 97 -8.19 -5.29 -6.71
N LEU A 98 -8.22 -3.98 -6.50
CA LEU A 98 -8.72 -3.36 -5.27
C LEU A 98 -10.18 -3.71 -4.98
N ASN A 99 -11.05 -3.62 -5.97
CA ASN A 99 -12.48 -3.95 -5.83
C ASN A 99 -12.69 -5.41 -5.44
N LYS A 100 -11.89 -6.32 -6.01
CA LYS A 100 -11.96 -7.75 -5.71
C LYS A 100 -11.49 -8.04 -4.29
N MET A 101 -10.39 -7.41 -3.87
CA MET A 101 -9.89 -7.53 -2.49
C MET A 101 -10.93 -7.05 -1.48
N ALA A 102 -11.48 -5.85 -1.66
CA ALA A 102 -12.47 -5.27 -0.75
C ALA A 102 -13.72 -6.15 -0.61
N LYS A 103 -14.22 -6.71 -1.72
CA LYS A 103 -15.36 -7.64 -1.70
C LYS A 103 -15.03 -8.93 -0.94
N LEU A 104 -13.85 -9.52 -1.18
CA LEU A 104 -13.44 -10.77 -0.53
C LEU A 104 -13.23 -10.61 0.97
N SER A 105 -12.64 -9.49 1.40
CA SER A 105 -12.40 -9.21 2.82
C SER A 105 -13.58 -8.53 3.52
N LYS A 106 -14.65 -8.20 2.80
CA LYS A 106 -15.76 -7.36 3.28
C LYS A 106 -15.28 -6.03 3.89
N ALA A 107 -14.19 -5.49 3.35
CA ALA A 107 -13.59 -4.26 3.84
C ALA A 107 -14.14 -3.03 3.12
N VAL A 108 -14.14 -1.90 3.82
CA VAL A 108 -14.37 -0.58 3.24
C VAL A 108 -13.06 -0.04 2.67
N VAL A 109 -13.11 0.55 1.49
CA VAL A 109 -11.96 1.23 0.89
C VAL A 109 -11.98 2.70 1.30
N ILE A 110 -10.95 3.13 2.01
CA ILE A 110 -10.73 4.54 2.39
C ILE A 110 -9.55 5.07 1.55
N PRO A 111 -9.78 6.00 0.61
CA PRO A 111 -8.70 6.73 -0.05
C PRO A 111 -8.02 7.69 0.94
N MET A 112 -6.69 7.73 0.94
CA MET A 112 -5.91 8.68 1.75
C MET A 112 -4.78 9.27 0.90
N PHE A 113 -4.43 10.52 1.19
CA PHE A 113 -3.40 11.27 0.47
C PHE A 113 -2.42 11.89 1.49
N PRO A 114 -1.59 11.06 2.14
CA PRO A 114 -0.68 11.55 3.14
C PRO A 114 0.33 12.49 2.50
N ARG A 115 0.65 13.56 3.22
CA ARG A 115 1.50 14.65 2.74
C ARG A 115 2.50 15.09 3.79
N TYR A 116 3.56 15.75 3.34
CA TYR A 116 4.47 16.48 4.20
C TYR A 116 4.09 17.96 4.17
N ASN A 117 3.80 18.54 5.33
CA ASN A 117 3.57 19.97 5.48
C ASN A 117 4.93 20.66 5.73
N ALA A 118 5.38 21.43 4.74
CA ALA A 118 6.67 22.10 4.78
C ALA A 118 6.74 23.27 5.78
N GLU A 119 5.61 23.90 6.12
CA GLU A 119 5.56 25.00 7.08
C GLU A 119 5.71 24.49 8.51
N THR A 120 5.04 23.39 8.83
CA THR A 120 5.05 22.80 10.18
C THR A 120 6.12 21.73 10.37
N GLY A 121 6.70 21.24 9.27
CA GLY A 121 7.68 20.15 9.25
C GLY A 121 7.10 18.79 9.62
N LYS A 122 5.78 18.59 9.49
CA LYS A 122 5.06 17.39 9.95
C LYS A 122 4.42 16.61 8.81
N TYR A 123 4.28 15.31 9.02
CA TYR A 123 3.45 14.46 8.17
C TYR A 123 1.98 14.59 8.57
N GLU A 124 1.11 14.66 7.58
CA GLU A 124 -0.35 14.75 7.72
C GLU A 124 -1.00 13.66 6.87
N MET A 125 -2.15 13.16 7.33
CA MET A 125 -2.90 12.06 6.72
C MET A 125 -4.11 12.55 5.96
#